data_AF-A0A923TU38-F1
#
_entry.id   AF-A0A923TU38-F1
#
_cell.length_a   1.000
_cell.length_b   1.000
_cell.length_c   1.000
_cell.angle_alpha   90.00
_cell.angle_beta   90.00
_cell.angle_gamma   90.00
#
_symmetry.space_group_name_H-M   'P 1'
#
loop_
_entity.id
_entity.type
_entity.pdbx_description
1 polymer ?
#
loop_
_entity_poly.entity_id
_entity_poly.type
_entity_poly.pdbx_seq_one_letter_code
_entity_poly.pdbx_strand_id
1 'polypeptide(L)' 'MKLAVIKDLVENKTLPELIEAETQLLNGNSIKFDVPGEDEGEQLTHILAAIEILKQVENDNIDLRTAIKDFFKRVRNSIS' A
#
# COMPACT_ATOMS: atom_id res chain seq x y z
N MET A 1 -1.27 -9.92 -5.35
CA MET A 1 -1.41 -8.45 -5.15
C MET A 1 -2.65 -7.93 -5.86
N LYS A 2 -3.51 -7.20 -5.15
CA LYS A 2 -4.81 -6.67 -5.57
C LYS A 2 -4.78 -5.14 -5.58
N LEU A 3 -4.78 -4.56 -6.78
CA LEU A 3 -4.74 -3.10 -6.97
C LEU A 3 -5.91 -2.36 -6.30
N ALA A 4 -7.11 -2.96 -6.28
CA ALA A 4 -8.27 -2.38 -5.61
C ALA A 4 -8.07 -2.22 -4.10
N VAL A 5 -7.38 -3.17 -3.45
CA VAL A 5 -7.08 -3.11 -2.01
C VAL A 5 -6.09 -1.99 -1.72
N ILE A 6 -5.04 -1.86 -2.53
CA ILE A 6 -4.06 -0.78 -2.40
C ILE A 6 -4.73 0.58 -2.52
N LYS A 7 -5.64 0.73 -3.49
CA LYS A 7 -6.42 1.97 -3.68
C LYS A 7 -7.24 2.31 -2.43
N ASP A 8 -7.93 1.34 -1.86
CA ASP A 8 -8.71 1.52 -0.63
C ASP A 8 -7.83 1.91 0.56
N LEU A 9 -6.66 1.28 0.71
CA LEU A 9 -5.71 1.59 1.78
C LEU A 9 -5.23 3.05 1.70
N VAL A 10 -4.82 3.52 0.52
CA VAL A 10 -4.32 4.90 0.39
C VAL A 10 -5.41 5.97 0.48
N GLU A 11 -6.67 5.61 0.25
CA GLU A 11 -7.82 6.53 0.40
C GLU A 11 -8.32 6.61 1.85
N ASN A 12 -8.17 5.55 2.65
CA ASN A 12 -8.75 5.46 3.98
C ASN A 12 -7.74 5.43 5.14
N LYS A 13 -6.44 5.29 4.86
CA LYS A 13 -5.37 5.19 5.86
C LYS A 13 -4.31 6.24 5.62
N THR A 14 -3.66 6.64 6.71
CA THR A 14 -2.52 7.55 6.68
C THR A 14 -1.19 6.78 6.61
N LEU A 15 -0.13 7.46 6.16
CA LEU A 15 1.21 6.87 6.09
C LEU A 15 1.69 6.29 7.44
N PRO A 16 1.53 6.99 8.59
CA PRO A 16 1.91 6.44 9.89
C PRO A 16 1.14 5.17 10.27
N GLU A 17 -0.17 5.10 9.98
CA GLU A 17 -0.98 3.90 10.25
C GLU A 17 -0.50 2.68 9.45
N LEU A 18 -0.12 2.90 8.19
CA LEU A 18 0.37 1.83 7.33
C LEU A 18 1.77 1.36 7.74
N ILE A 19 2.66 2.25 8.17
CA ILE A 19 3.99 1.89 8.72
C ILE A 19 3.84 1.08 10.01
N GLU A 20 2.88 1.46 10.87
CA GLU A 20 2.57 0.67 12.06
C GLU A 20 2.07 -0.73 11.67
N ALA A 21 1.16 -0.82 10.70
CA ALA A 21 0.64 -2.10 10.22
C ALA A 21 1.72 -3.00 9.61
N GLU A 22 2.63 -2.44 8.81
CA GLU A 22 3.83 -3.12 8.30
C GLU A 22 4.65 -3.72 9.45
N THR A 23 4.93 -2.92 10.48
CA THR A 23 5.71 -3.35 11.64
C THR A 23 5.00 -4.47 12.40
N GLN A 24 3.67 -4.41 12.56
CA GLN A 24 2.92 -5.47 13.23
C GLN A 24 2.98 -6.78 12.45
N LEU A 25 2.75 -6.75 11.13
CA LEU A 25 2.82 -7.96 10.28
C LEU A 25 4.22 -8.58 10.28
N LEU A 26 5.28 -7.78 10.19
CA LEU A 26 6.66 -8.27 10.24
C LEU A 26 7.00 -8.97 11.57
N ASN A 27 6.35 -8.56 12.66
CA ASN A 27 6.51 -9.17 13.98
C ASN A 27 5.53 -10.33 14.24
N GLY A 28 4.67 -10.68 13.28
CA GLY A 28 3.64 -11.72 13.44
C GLY A 28 2.51 -11.31 14.38
N ASN A 29 2.30 -10.01 14.57
CA ASN A 29 1.23 -9.46 15.39
C ASN A 29 0.02 -9.10 14.52
N SER A 30 -1.15 -9.06 15.15
CA SER A 30 -2.37 -8.59 14.51
C SER A 30 -2.34 -7.08 14.23
N ILE A 31 -2.74 -6.69 13.03
CA ILE A 31 -2.92 -5.30 12.62
C ILE A 31 -4.25 -4.73 13.13
N LYS A 32 -4.33 -3.40 13.26
CA LYS A 32 -5.51 -2.70 13.82
C LYS A 32 -6.72 -2.67 12.89
N PHE A 33 -6.54 -3.02 11.61
CA PHE A 33 -7.59 -3.00 10.60
C PHE A 33 -7.43 -4.20 9.67
N ASP A 34 -8.54 -4.64 9.08
CA ASP A 34 -8.52 -5.75 8.14
C ASP A 34 -7.90 -5.32 6.80
N VAL A 35 -6.98 -6.14 6.28
CA VAL A 35 -6.39 -5.97 4.96
C VAL A 35 -6.75 -7.19 4.14
N PRO A 36 -7.57 -7.05 3.09
CA PRO A 36 -7.88 -8.17 2.23
C PRO A 36 -6.62 -8.72 1.54
N GLY A 37 -6.38 -10.02 1.66
CA GLY A 37 -5.25 -10.73 1.06
C GLY A 37 -5.47 -12.24 1.19
N GLU A 38 -4.89 -13.03 0.29
CA GLU A 38 -4.96 -14.50 0.37
C GLU A 38 -4.13 -15.07 1.52
N ASP A 39 -3.06 -14.37 1.91
CA ASP A 39 -2.16 -14.69 3.00
C ASP A 39 -1.51 -13.42 3.57
N GLU A 40 -0.79 -13.56 4.70
CA GLU A 40 -0.10 -12.45 5.37
C GLU A 40 0.96 -11.77 4.48
N GLY A 41 1.60 -12.53 3.58
CA GLY A 41 2.56 -11.99 2.62
C GLY A 41 1.90 -11.12 1.56
N GLU A 42 0.72 -11.54 1.08
CA GLU A 42 -0.09 -10.70 0.19
C GLU A 42 -0.60 -9.43 0.92
N GLN A 43 -1.04 -9.54 2.18
CA GLN A 43 -1.43 -8.37 2.98
C GLN A 43 -0.28 -7.38 3.16
N LEU A 44 0.91 -7.89 3.50
CA LEU A 44 2.12 -7.08 3.63
C LEU A 44 2.46 -6.39 2.31
N THR A 45 2.33 -7.10 1.18
CA THR A 45 2.55 -6.52 -0.15
C THR A 45 1.59 -5.35 -0.43
N HIS A 46 0.33 -5.44 -0.03
CA HIS A 46 -0.64 -4.33 -0.19
C HIS A 46 -0.26 -3.12 0.67
N ILE A 47 0.13 -3.34 1.92
CA ILE A 47 0.55 -2.28 2.82
C ILE A 47 1.80 -1.58 2.29
N LEU A 48 2.81 -2.33 1.87
CA LEU A 48 4.05 -1.79 1.30
C LEU A 48 3.77 -0.93 0.06
N ALA A 49 2.90 -1.41 -0.84
CA ALA A 49 2.48 -0.65 -2.01
C ALA A 49 1.77 0.66 -1.62
N ALA A 50 0.87 0.63 -0.63
CA ALA A 50 0.18 1.81 -0.14
C ALA A 50 1.14 2.82 0.50
N ILE A 51 2.10 2.36 1.29
CA ILE A 51 3.19 3.18 1.87
C ILE A 51 3.99 3.85 0.77
N GLU A 52 4.37 3.12 -0.28
CA GLU A 52 5.16 3.66 -1.38
C GLU A 52 4.41 4.79 -2.11
N ILE A 53 3.12 4.61 -2.40
CA ILE A 53 2.28 5.62 -3.04
C ILE A 53 2.19 6.88 -2.17
N LEU A 54 1.94 6.75 -0.87
CA LEU A 54 1.84 7.91 0.02
C LEU A 54 3.18 8.63 0.18
N LYS A 55 4.29 7.90 0.28
CA LYS A 55 5.63 8.50 0.26
C LYS A 55 5.90 9.23 -1.06
N GLN A 56 5.44 8.69 -2.18
CA GLN A 56 5.59 9.35 -3.48
C GLN A 56 4.80 10.67 -3.53
N VAL A 57 3.58 10.71 -3.00
CA VAL A 57 2.78 11.94 -2.85
C VAL A 57 3.56 13.02 -2.11
N GLU A 58 4.19 12.67 -0.98
CA GLU A 58 4.97 13.62 -0.17
C GLU A 58 6.29 14.04 -0.86
N ASN A 59 7.03 13.09 -1.44
CA ASN A 59 8.35 13.34 -2.02
C ASN A 59 8.28 14.11 -3.35
N ASP A 60 7.34 13.74 -4.22
CA ASP A 60 7.21 14.32 -5.56
C ASP A 60 6.25 15.52 -5.57
N ASN A 61 5.57 15.80 -4.44
CA ASN A 61 4.55 16.83 -4.27
C ASN A 61 3.45 16.74 -5.36
N ILE A 62 2.99 15.52 -5.62
CA ILE A 62 1.93 15.19 -6.59
C ILE A 62 0.64 14.78 -5.87
N ASP A 63 -0.49 14.88 -6.55
CA ASP A 63 -1.74 14.42 -5.98
C ASP A 63 -1.83 12.88 -5.91
N LEU A 64 -2.63 12.39 -4.97
CA LEU A 64 -2.81 10.96 -4.72
C LEU A 64 -3.27 10.18 -5.97
N ARG A 65 -4.13 10.76 -6.83
CA ARG A 65 -4.61 10.05 -8.03
C ARG A 65 -3.47 9.86 -9.03
N THR A 66 -2.61 10.86 -9.18
CA THR A 66 -1.42 10.77 -10.03
C THR A 66 -0.47 9.69 -9.50
N ALA A 67 -0.16 9.68 -8.20
CA ALA A 67 0.71 8.67 -7.59
C ALA A 67 0.16 7.23 -7.75
N ILE A 68 -1.15 7.02 -7.51
CA ILE A 68 -1.80 5.71 -7.72
C ILE A 68 -1.63 5.25 -9.17
N LYS A 69 -1.92 6.13 -10.13
CA LYS A 69 -1.84 5.81 -11.55
C LYS A 69 -0.41 5.44 -11.97
N ASP A 70 0.57 6.19 -11.49
CA ASP A 70 1.98 5.95 -11.80
C ASP A 70 2.45 4.62 -11.20
N PHE A 71 2.08 4.31 -9.96
CA PHE A 71 2.33 3.01 -9.35
C PHE A 71 1.72 1.87 -10.18
N PHE A 72 0.44 1.98 -10.55
CA PHE A 72 -0.29 0.93 -11.28
C PHE A 72 0.31 0.70 -12.67
N LYS A 73 0.74 1.78 -13.34
CA LYS A 73 1.44 1.72 -14.62
C LYS A 73 2.78 0.98 -14.47
N ARG A 74 3.57 1.30 -13.45
CA ARG A 74 4.85 0.64 -13.18
C ARG A 74 4.66 -0.86 -12.92
N VAL A 75 3.74 -1.23 -12.03
CA VAL A 75 3.41 -2.64 -11.75
C VAL A 75 3.07 -3.40 -13.03
N ARG A 76 2.17 -2.85 -13.85
CA ARG A 76 1.76 -3.49 -15.10
C ARG A 76 2.93 -3.69 -16.07
N ASN A 77 3.83 -2.71 -16.14
CA ASN A 77 5.01 -2.77 -17.00
C ASN A 77 6.10 -3.71 -16.46
N SER A 78 6.16 -3.94 -15.14
CA SER A 78 7.14 -4.84 -14.50
C SER A 78 6.81 -6.32 -14.64
N ILE A 79 5.61 -6.67 -15.12
CA ILE A 79 5.13 -8.05 -15.30
C ILE A 79 5.12 -8.44 -16.80
N SER A 80 5.52 -7.52 -17.70
CA SER A 80 5.57 -7.76 -19.15
C SER A 80 6.90 -8.33 -19.63
#